data_AF-A0A9P3H6Y2-F1
#
_entry.id   AF-A0A9P3H6Y2-F1
#
_cell.length_a   1.000
_cell.length_b   1.000
_cell.length_c   1.000
_cell.angle_alpha   90.00
_cell.angle_beta   90.00
_cell.angle_gamma   90.00
#
_symmetry.space_group_name_H-M   'P 1'
#
loop_
_entity.id
_entity.type
_entity.pdbx_description
1 polymer ?
#
loop_
_entity_poly.entity_id
_entity_poly.type
_entity_poly.pdbx_seq_one_letter_code
_entity_poly.pdbx_strand_id
1 'polypeptide(L)'
;MAGPKLEVFKFGVYIFTPVMFMVYFGAPEFYDKHVRGSNFWPAQEKVNTRTGIEKQELMYEIERLKQERLARKAAREALEEKNV
;
A
#
# COMPACT_ATOMS: atom_id res chain seq x y z
N MET A 1 14.28 -43.72 -11.84
CA MET A 1 13.84 -42.76 -12.88
C MET A 1 12.93 -43.51 -13.83
N ALA A 2 11.62 -43.27 -13.81
CA ALA A 2 10.70 -43.94 -14.73
C ALA A 2 11.04 -43.48 -16.15
N GLY A 3 11.20 -44.43 -17.07
CA GLY A 3 11.96 -44.30 -18.32
C GLY A 3 11.50 -43.23 -19.33
N PRO A 4 12.05 -43.22 -20.56
CA PRO A 4 11.99 -42.09 -21.50
C PRO A 4 10.59 -41.51 -21.78
N LYS A 5 9.54 -42.34 -21.71
CA LYS A 5 8.14 -41.91 -21.89
C LYS A 5 7.68 -40.91 -20.81
N LEU A 6 8.16 -41.06 -19.58
CA LEU A 6 7.79 -40.16 -18.49
C LEU A 6 8.51 -38.80 -18.61
N GLU A 7 9.71 -38.79 -19.20
CA GLU A 7 10.46 -37.56 -19.46
C GLU A 7 9.76 -36.70 -20.52
N VAL A 8 9.26 -37.32 -21.59
CA VAL A 8 8.45 -36.63 -22.62
C VAL A 8 7.16 -36.06 -22.03
N PHE A 9 6.49 -36.79 -21.14
CA PHE A 9 5.30 -36.28 -20.46
C PHE A 9 5.61 -35.07 -19.58
N LYS A 10 6.65 -35.14 -18.73
CA LYS A 10 7.08 -34.03 -17.87
C LYS A 10 7.48 -32.82 -18.69
N PHE A 11 8.21 -33.02 -19.78
CA PHE A 11 8.59 -31.97 -20.70
C PHE A 11 7.37 -31.25 -21.29
N GLY A 12 6.36 -32.03 -21.74
CA GLY A 12 5.09 -31.49 -22.18
C GLY A 12 4.41 -30.66 -21.09
N VAL A 13 4.28 -31.21 -19.87
CA VAL A 13 3.69 -30.48 -18.74
C VAL A 13 4.45 -29.18 -18.46
N TYR A 14 5.78 -29.21 -18.44
CA TYR A 14 6.60 -28.03 -18.13
C TYR A 14 6.51 -26.93 -19.18
N ILE A 15 6.22 -27.25 -20.44
CA ILE A 15 6.04 -26.23 -21.48
C ILE A 15 4.58 -25.79 -21.57
N PHE A 16 3.66 -26.74 -21.67
CA PHE A 16 2.24 -26.40 -21.90
C PHE A 16 1.60 -25.77 -20.67
N THR A 17 1.97 -26.17 -19.45
CA THR A 17 1.40 -25.57 -18.24
C THR A 17 1.64 -24.05 -18.17
N PRO A 18 2.87 -23.52 -18.17
CA PRO A 18 3.08 -22.08 -18.09
C PRO A 18 2.49 -21.32 -19.29
N VAL A 19 2.53 -21.89 -20.49
CA VAL A 19 1.93 -21.28 -21.68
C VAL A 19 0.41 -21.16 -21.53
N MET A 20 -0.26 -22.23 -21.09
CA MET A 20 -1.71 -22.22 -20.85
C MET A 20 -2.09 -21.22 -19.75
N PHE A 21 -1.30 -21.15 -18.67
CA PHE A 21 -1.50 -20.15 -17.62
C PHE A 21 -1.37 -18.73 -18.18
N MET A 22 -0.34 -18.45 -18.99
CA MET A 22 -0.18 -17.12 -19.62
C MET A 22 -1.34 -16.77 -20.54
N VAL A 23 -1.84 -17.71 -21.34
CA VAL A 23 -2.98 -17.44 -22.23
C VAL A 23 -4.26 -17.19 -21.43
N TYR A 24 -4.51 -18.01 -20.41
CA TYR A 24 -5.73 -17.87 -19.59
C TYR A 24 -5.73 -16.60 -18.74
N PHE A 25 -4.65 -16.32 -18.01
CA PHE A 25 -4.56 -15.17 -17.11
C PHE A 25 -4.17 -13.87 -17.85
N GLY A 26 -3.48 -13.98 -18.99
CA GLY A 26 -3.06 -12.85 -19.81
C GLY A 26 -4.10 -12.40 -20.84
N ALA A 27 -5.20 -13.16 -21.04
CA ALA A 27 -6.29 -12.74 -21.90
C ALA A 27 -6.94 -11.45 -21.37
N PRO A 28 -7.24 -10.46 -22.23
CA PRO A 28 -7.93 -9.24 -21.83
C PRO A 28 -9.26 -9.51 -21.11
N GLU A 29 -9.96 -10.58 -21.50
CA GLU A 29 -11.22 -11.00 -20.89
C GLU A 29 -11.07 -11.39 -19.42
N PHE A 30 -9.94 -12.00 -19.05
CA PHE A 30 -9.68 -12.37 -17.65
C PHE A 30 -9.56 -11.13 -16.77
N TYR A 31 -8.83 -10.11 -17.26
CA TYR A 31 -8.67 -8.83 -16.58
C TYR A 31 -10.01 -8.10 -16.43
N ASP A 32 -10.79 -8.02 -17.51
CA ASP A 32 -12.08 -7.34 -17.50
C ASP A 32 -13.07 -8.00 -16.53
N LYS A 33 -13.11 -9.34 -16.49
CA LYS A 33 -14.04 -10.09 -15.64
C LYS A 33 -13.65 -10.10 -14.16
N HIS A 34 -12.36 -10.20 -13.84
CA HIS A 34 -11.93 -10.46 -12.46
C HIS A 34 -11.23 -9.28 -11.79
N VAL A 35 -10.55 -8.42 -12.55
CA VAL A 35 -9.68 -7.36 -11.99
C VAL A 35 -10.34 -5.98 -12.12
N ARG A 36 -10.94 -5.66 -13.27
CA ARG A 36 -11.45 -4.32 -13.56
C ARG A 36 -12.57 -3.85 -12.63
N GLY A 37 -13.43 -4.76 -12.19
CA GLY A 37 -14.51 -4.48 -11.24
C GLY A 37 -14.11 -4.61 -9.77
N SER A 38 -12.85 -4.95 -9.47
CA SER A 38 -12.40 -5.04 -8.09
C SER A 38 -12.35 -3.65 -7.47
N ASN A 39 -13.07 -3.44 -6.36
CA ASN A 39 -13.08 -2.19 -5.59
C ASN A 39 -11.79 -2.03 -4.77
N PHE A 40 -10.64 -2.41 -5.36
CA PHE A 40 -9.32 -2.38 -4.73
C PHE A 40 -8.90 -0.95 -4.42
N TRP A 41 -9.17 -0.03 -5.35
CA TRP A 41 -8.96 1.40 -5.13
C TRP A 41 -10.20 1.99 -4.45
N PRO A 42 -10.02 2.85 -3.43
CA PRO A 42 -11.14 3.60 -2.90
C PRO A 42 -11.81 4.36 -4.05
N ALA A 43 -13.14 4.32 -4.10
CA ALA A 43 -13.92 5.09 -5.07
C ALA A 43 -13.39 6.53 -5.13
N GLN A 44 -13.29 7.11 -6.33
CA GLN A 44 -12.70 8.44 -6.55
C GLN A 44 -13.26 9.50 -5.60
N GLU A 45 -14.52 9.37 -5.20
CA GLU A 45 -15.21 10.21 -4.20
C GLU A 45 -14.56 10.20 -2.80
N LYS A 46 -13.86 9.12 -2.43
CA LYS A 46 -13.18 8.94 -1.14
C LYS A 46 -11.67 9.17 -1.20
N VAL A 47 -11.09 9.35 -2.39
CA VAL A 47 -9.64 9.58 -2.54
C VAL A 47 -9.38 11.05 -2.19
N ASN A 48 -9.23 11.31 -0.90
CA ASN A 48 -8.82 12.55 -0.23
C ASN A 48 -8.66 13.78 -1.13
N THR A 49 -9.80 14.40 -1.42
CA THR A 49 -9.99 15.76 -1.94
C THR A 49 -9.55 16.86 -0.94
N ARG A 50 -8.61 16.58 -0.04
CA ARG A 50 -8.02 17.58 0.87
C ARG A 50 -6.70 18.12 0.33
N THR A 51 -6.71 18.57 -0.91
CA THR A 51 -5.63 19.42 -1.47
C THR A 51 -5.85 20.91 -1.15
N GLY A 52 -6.78 21.21 -0.23
CA GLY A 52 -7.23 22.57 0.09
C GLY A 52 -6.75 23.13 1.43
N ILE A 53 -5.84 22.48 2.15
CA ILE A 53 -5.23 23.13 3.32
C ILE A 53 -4.20 24.11 2.77
N GLU A 54 -4.45 25.41 2.97
CA GLU A 54 -3.53 26.45 2.55
C GLU A 54 -2.19 26.23 3.27
N LYS A 55 -1.07 26.37 2.56
CA LYS A 55 0.27 26.22 3.14
C LYS A 55 0.46 27.06 4.41
N GLN A 56 -0.19 28.22 4.48
CA GLN A 56 -0.13 29.12 5.63
C GLN A 56 -0.80 28.52 6.88
N GLU A 57 -1.96 27.90 6.72
CA GLU A 57 -2.70 27.22 7.80
C GLU A 57 -1.88 26.05 8.36
N LEU A 58 -1.22 25.30 7.49
CA LEU A 58 -0.28 24.24 7.88
C LEU A 58 0.89 24.78 8.71
N MET A 59 1.52 25.87 8.28
CA MET A 59 2.65 26.46 9.01
C MET A 59 2.21 27.01 10.37
N TYR A 60 1.02 27.62 10.44
CA TYR A 60 0.43 28.09 11.68
C TYR A 60 0.18 26.95 12.67
N GLU A 61 -0.43 25.86 12.21
CA GLU A 61 -0.73 24.70 13.06
C GLU A 61 0.57 24.02 13.56
N ILE A 62 1.60 23.94 12.71
CA ILE A 62 2.92 23.43 13.10
C ILE A 62 3.54 24.29 14.20
N GLU A 63 3.48 25.61 14.09
CA GLU A 63 4.06 26.51 15.10
C GLU A 63 3.27 26.40 16.42
N ARG A 64 1.94 26.32 16.36
CA ARG A 64 1.09 26.09 17.55
C ARG A 64 1.49 24.81 18.28
N LEU A 65 1.63 23.69 17.56
CA LEU A 65 2.02 22.40 18.12
C LEU A 65 3.43 22.43 18.71
N LYS A 66 4.35 23.16 18.09
CA LYS A 66 5.71 23.35 18.60
C LYS A 66 5.73 24.12 19.92
N GLN A 67 4.95 25.20 20.03
CA GLN A 67 4.82 25.98 21.27
C GLN A 67 4.24 25.12 22.40
N GLU A 68 3.19 24.36 22.11
CA GLU A 68 2.57 23.47 23.10
C GLU A 68 3.54 22.39 23.60
N ARG A 69 4.38 21.84 22.70
CA ARG A 69 5.42 20.88 23.07
C ARG A 69 6.47 21.51 23.99
N LEU A 70 6.91 22.73 23.69
CA LEU A 70 7.89 23.45 24.52
C LEU A 70 7.33 23.77 25.91
N ALA A 71 6.09 24.23 25.99
CA ALA A 71 5.41 24.49 27.27
C ALA A 71 5.28 23.21 28.11
N ARG A 72 4.87 22.08 27.49
CA ARG A 72 4.82 20.78 28.16
C ARG A 72 6.19 20.30 28.65
N LYS A 73 7.26 20.60 27.92
CA LYS A 73 8.63 20.27 28.33
C LYS A 73 9.07 21.11 29.53
N ALA A 74 8.90 22.43 29.48
CA ALA A 74 9.25 23.33 30.57
C ALA A 74 8.47 23.01 31.86
N ALA A 75 7.19 22.64 31.74
CA ALA A 75 6.39 22.20 32.88
C ALA A 75 6.93 20.92 33.54
N ARG A 76 7.46 19.97 32.74
CA ARG A 76 8.11 18.76 33.27
C ARG A 76 9.41 19.08 33.98
N GLU A 77 10.26 19.91 33.37
CA GLU A 77 11.54 20.34 33.95
C GLU A 77 11.32 21.09 35.28
N ALA A 78 10.34 22.00 35.36
CA ALA A 78 10.00 22.70 36.59
C ALA A 78 9.45 21.80 37.71
N LEU A 79 8.78 20.70 37.36
CA LEU A 79 8.33 19.69 38.33
C LEU A 79 9.51 18.82 38.80
N GLU A 80 10.46 18.52 37.93
CA GLU A 80 11.69 17.80 38.28
C GLU A 80 12.57 18.64 39.20
N GLU A 81 12.76 19.93 38.91
CA GLU A 81 13.51 20.86 39.78
C GLU A 81 12.88 21.06 41.16
N LYS A 82 11.55 21.02 41.28
CA LYS A 82 10.85 21.14 42.58
C LYS A 82 10.88 19.87 43.42
N ASN A 83 11.19 18.73 42.82
CA ASN A 83 11.24 17.43 43.49
C ASN A 83 12.67 17.01 43.89
N VAL A 84 13.66 17.87 43.65
CA VAL A 84 15.07 17.75 44.10
C VAL A 84 15.31 18.72 45.25
#